data_AF-A0A1M3NF00-F1
#
_entry.id   AF-A0A1M3NF00-F1
#
_cell.length_a   1.000
_cell.length_b   1.000
_cell.length_c   1.000
_cell.angle_alpha   90.00
_cell.angle_beta   90.00
_cell.angle_gamma   90.00
#
_symmetry.space_group_name_H-M   'P 1'
#
loop_
_entity.id
_entity.type
_entity.pdbx_description
1 polymer ?
#
loop_
_entity_poly.entity_id
_entity_poly.type
_entity_poly.pdbx_seq_one_letter_code
_entity_poly.pdbx_strand_id
1 'polypeptide(L)'
;MLHTSKPRLAFFMTAASIAAASLISACADDATSTPTGGTDKPDASTSKDKDSGSTDDTDADTDTDKDAGTKPGKDANGPGADGDECTLNRDCQSALRCECDEATGCFCKPGTRGTGKNGVDPCDSGNQCESSLCVEGPTNGESFCSDECKDDTECGGQLPQCLPIPGLGAKICTREPPK
;
A
#
# COMPACT_ATOMS: atom_id res chain seq x y z
N MET A 1 -16.40 54.51 -22.21
CA MET A 1 -15.24 54.40 -23.12
C MET A 1 -14.18 53.54 -22.44
N LEU A 2 -14.04 52.30 -22.91
CA LEU A 2 -13.08 51.31 -22.42
C LEU A 2 -11.64 51.78 -22.70
N HIS A 3 -10.79 51.81 -21.68
CA HIS A 3 -9.34 51.86 -21.86
C HIS A 3 -8.74 50.53 -21.42
N THR A 4 -8.66 49.60 -22.36
CA THR A 4 -7.98 48.30 -22.24
C THR A 4 -6.49 48.52 -22.46
N SER A 5 -5.70 48.57 -21.39
CA SER A 5 -4.23 48.59 -21.51
C SER A 5 -3.70 47.16 -21.45
N LYS A 6 -3.14 46.69 -22.57
CA LYS A 6 -2.52 45.35 -22.70
C LYS A 6 -1.02 45.44 -22.39
N PRO A 7 -0.49 44.70 -21.41
CA PRO A 7 0.95 44.53 -21.30
C PRO A 7 1.44 43.54 -22.37
N ARG A 8 2.39 44.00 -23.19
CA ARG A 8 3.16 43.18 -24.12
C ARG A 8 4.10 42.29 -23.32
N LEU A 9 3.78 40.99 -23.20
CA LEU A 9 4.70 40.00 -22.67
C LEU A 9 5.70 39.62 -23.78
N ALA A 10 6.96 40.01 -23.61
CA ALA A 10 8.06 39.60 -24.49
C ALA A 10 8.41 38.13 -24.20
N PHE A 11 8.22 37.27 -25.20
CA PHE A 11 8.74 35.91 -25.21
C PHE A 11 10.27 35.97 -25.40
N PHE A 12 11.04 35.68 -24.36
CA PHE A 12 12.44 35.33 -24.49
C PHE A 12 12.55 33.79 -24.52
N MET A 13 12.66 33.24 -25.73
CA MET A 13 13.17 31.88 -25.92
C MET A 13 14.68 31.87 -25.62
N THR A 14 15.08 31.15 -24.59
CA THR A 14 16.45 30.67 -24.43
C THR A 14 16.42 29.15 -24.43
N ALA A 15 16.76 28.57 -25.58
CA ALA A 15 17.09 27.15 -25.70
C ALA A 15 18.50 26.95 -25.15
N ALA A 16 18.64 26.13 -24.12
CA ALA A 16 19.92 25.62 -23.66
C ALA A 16 19.93 24.10 -23.84
N SER A 17 20.65 23.66 -24.85
CA SER A 17 20.99 22.27 -25.12
C SER A 17 21.86 21.71 -24.00
N ILE A 18 21.48 20.55 -23.46
CA ILE A 18 22.42 19.68 -22.74
C ILE A 18 22.29 18.29 -23.34
N ALA A 19 23.39 17.85 -23.97
CA ALA A 19 23.60 16.50 -24.43
C ALA A 19 23.77 15.57 -23.21
N ALA A 20 23.06 14.45 -23.18
CA ALA A 20 23.40 13.33 -22.32
C ALA A 20 23.44 12.07 -23.18
N ALA A 21 24.64 11.48 -23.20
CA ALA A 21 25.00 10.32 -23.97
C ALA A 21 24.35 9.04 -23.43
N SER A 22 24.11 8.12 -24.35
CA SER A 22 23.60 6.77 -24.19
C SER A 22 24.40 5.93 -23.20
N LEU A 23 23.70 5.17 -22.34
CA LEU A 23 24.16 3.88 -21.84
C LEU A 23 22.99 2.88 -21.86
N ILE A 24 23.14 1.88 -22.73
CA ILE A 24 22.28 0.72 -22.89
C ILE A 24 22.66 -0.26 -21.77
N SER A 25 21.70 -0.68 -20.95
CA SER A 25 21.86 -1.87 -20.10
C SER A 25 20.79 -2.88 -20.49
N ALA A 26 21.21 -3.87 -21.27
CA ALA A 26 20.42 -5.04 -21.60
C ALA A 26 20.81 -6.15 -20.60
N CYS A 27 19.89 -6.54 -19.73
CA CYS A 27 19.92 -7.84 -19.08
C CYS A 27 18.82 -8.70 -19.74
N ALA A 28 19.25 -9.49 -20.73
CA ALA A 28 18.53 -10.66 -21.16
C ALA A 28 19.10 -11.83 -20.38
N ASP A 29 18.33 -12.38 -19.46
CA ASP A 29 18.61 -13.68 -18.86
C ASP A 29 17.46 -14.62 -19.26
N ASP A 30 17.68 -15.26 -20.40
CA ASP A 30 17.01 -16.50 -20.78
C ASP A 30 17.57 -17.60 -19.86
N ALA A 31 16.76 -18.05 -18.91
CA ALA A 31 16.99 -19.30 -18.21
C ALA A 31 15.77 -20.19 -18.41
N THR A 32 15.56 -20.61 -19.66
CA THR A 32 14.84 -21.84 -19.96
C THR A 32 15.58 -23.01 -19.31
N SER A 33 14.93 -23.66 -18.35
CA SER A 33 15.32 -25.00 -17.88
C SER A 33 14.08 -25.78 -17.48
N THR A 34 13.52 -26.48 -18.46
CA THR A 34 12.70 -27.68 -18.24
C THR A 34 13.62 -28.90 -18.29
N PRO A 35 13.51 -29.82 -17.33
CA PRO A 35 13.43 -31.24 -17.68
C PRO A 35 12.29 -31.92 -16.88
N THR A 36 11.32 -32.61 -17.48
CA THR A 36 11.35 -33.93 -18.15
C THR A 36 10.70 -35.00 -17.26
N GLY A 37 9.63 -35.61 -17.78
CA GLY A 37 9.19 -37.00 -17.51
C GLY A 37 8.41 -37.18 -16.19
N GLY A 38 7.16 -37.64 -16.15
CA GLY A 38 6.40 -38.49 -17.06
C GLY A 38 6.29 -39.89 -16.47
N THR A 39 5.09 -40.24 -15.95
CA THR A 39 4.37 -41.52 -16.14
C THR A 39 3.07 -41.52 -15.31
N ASP A 40 1.94 -41.41 -16.00
CA ASP A 40 0.76 -42.31 -15.95
C ASP A 40 0.90 -43.51 -14.99
N LYS A 41 -0.06 -44.01 -14.17
CA LYS A 41 -1.54 -44.04 -14.03
C LYS A 41 -1.82 -45.10 -12.90
N PRO A 42 -3.02 -45.64 -12.65
CA PRO A 42 -4.34 -45.14 -12.19
C PRO A 42 -4.85 -45.74 -10.85
N ASP A 43 -6.10 -45.36 -10.52
CA ASP A 43 -7.17 -46.18 -9.90
C ASP A 43 -7.16 -46.34 -8.36
N ALA A 44 -8.28 -46.31 -7.64
CA ALA A 44 -9.69 -46.14 -7.97
C ALA A 44 -10.50 -45.97 -6.67
N SER A 45 -11.66 -45.29 -6.78
CA SER A 45 -12.92 -45.55 -6.05
C SER A 45 -12.92 -45.34 -4.52
N THR A 46 -13.98 -44.91 -3.83
CA THR A 46 -15.41 -44.82 -4.12
C THR A 46 -16.03 -43.91 -3.05
N SER A 47 -17.15 -43.30 -3.39
CA SER A 47 -18.09 -42.57 -2.54
C SER A 47 -18.42 -43.22 -1.20
N LYS A 48 -18.79 -42.39 -0.21
CA LYS A 48 -20.03 -42.57 0.59
C LYS A 48 -20.30 -41.36 1.50
N ASP A 49 -21.48 -40.80 1.31
CA ASP A 49 -22.20 -39.95 2.24
C ASP A 49 -22.23 -40.55 3.65
N LYS A 50 -22.18 -39.68 4.68
CA LYS A 50 -22.93 -39.87 5.91
C LYS A 50 -23.18 -38.54 6.61
N ASP A 51 -24.47 -38.28 6.73
CA ASP A 51 -25.13 -37.24 7.48
C ASP A 51 -25.13 -37.53 9.00
N SER A 52 -25.48 -36.49 9.77
CA SER A 52 -25.92 -36.47 11.17
C SER A 52 -24.90 -36.54 12.30
N GLY A 53 -24.96 -35.54 13.20
CA GLY A 53 -24.84 -35.78 14.64
C GLY A 53 -24.05 -34.75 15.44
N SER A 54 -24.79 -33.83 16.07
CA SER A 54 -24.40 -32.92 17.17
C SER A 54 -23.68 -33.62 18.34
N THR A 55 -22.71 -32.95 18.98
CA THR A 55 -22.65 -32.69 20.44
C THR A 55 -21.47 -31.77 20.76
N ASP A 56 -21.76 -30.75 21.57
CA ASP A 56 -20.80 -29.97 22.34
C ASP A 56 -19.90 -30.88 23.17
N ASP A 57 -18.58 -30.64 23.16
CA ASP A 57 -17.75 -30.83 24.34
C ASP A 57 -16.57 -29.86 24.27
N THR A 58 -16.42 -29.16 25.39
CA THR A 58 -15.45 -28.11 25.66
C THR A 58 -14.09 -28.75 25.89
N ASP A 59 -13.08 -28.33 25.13
CA ASP A 59 -11.70 -28.46 25.59
C ASP A 59 -10.96 -27.13 25.38
N ALA A 60 -10.59 -26.57 26.53
CA ALA A 60 -9.72 -25.43 26.68
C ALA A 60 -8.28 -25.86 26.40
N ASP A 61 -7.68 -25.32 25.34
CA ASP A 61 -6.38 -24.67 25.40
C ASP A 61 -6.09 -24.11 24.01
N THR A 62 -6.01 -22.79 23.90
CA THR A 62 -5.28 -22.19 22.78
C THR A 62 -4.78 -20.84 23.26
N ASP A 63 -3.46 -20.78 23.45
CA ASP A 63 -2.64 -19.59 23.45
C ASP A 63 -3.27 -18.52 22.56
N THR A 64 -3.92 -17.56 23.20
CA THR A 64 -4.36 -16.35 22.53
C THR A 64 -3.18 -15.40 22.63
N ASP A 65 -2.28 -15.52 21.66
CA ASP A 65 -1.50 -14.37 21.21
C ASP A 65 -2.45 -13.18 21.17
N LYS A 66 -2.07 -12.11 21.86
CA LYS A 66 -2.76 -10.83 21.80
C LYS A 66 -2.62 -10.29 20.38
N ASP A 67 -3.44 -10.79 19.47
CA ASP A 67 -3.72 -10.10 18.24
C ASP A 67 -4.27 -8.73 18.63
N ALA A 68 -3.44 -7.72 18.36
CA ALA A 68 -3.82 -6.33 18.43
C ALA A 68 -5.17 -6.20 17.73
N GLY A 69 -6.16 -5.70 18.47
CA GLY A 69 -7.57 -5.82 18.14
C GLY A 69 -7.84 -5.61 16.66
N THR A 70 -8.51 -6.58 16.05
CA THR A 70 -9.10 -6.46 14.73
C THR A 70 -10.00 -5.23 14.74
N LYS A 71 -9.45 -4.08 14.34
CA LYS A 71 -10.26 -2.93 13.95
C LYS A 71 -11.25 -3.44 12.91
N PRO A 72 -12.54 -3.05 12.97
CA PRO A 72 -13.46 -3.28 11.87
C PRO A 72 -12.74 -2.79 10.62
N GLY A 73 -12.58 -3.65 9.61
CA GLY A 73 -11.87 -3.28 8.38
C GLY A 73 -12.44 -1.97 7.89
N LYS A 74 -11.63 -0.89 7.96
CA LYS A 74 -12.03 0.43 7.50
C LYS A 74 -12.56 0.22 6.09
N ASP A 75 -13.85 0.49 5.87
CA ASP A 75 -14.56 0.13 4.64
C ASP A 75 -13.66 0.37 3.43
N ALA A 76 -13.22 -0.72 2.81
CA ALA A 76 -12.22 -0.66 1.74
C ALA A 76 -12.81 -0.07 0.45
N ASN A 77 -14.01 0.51 0.49
CA ASN A 77 -14.69 1.09 -0.65
C ASN A 77 -15.02 2.57 -0.38
N GLY A 78 -13.98 3.40 -0.48
CA GLY A 78 -14.10 4.84 -0.44
C GLY A 78 -14.88 5.43 -1.62
N PRO A 79 -15.18 6.74 -1.56
CA PRO A 79 -15.97 7.42 -2.58
C PRO A 79 -15.23 7.66 -3.90
N GLY A 80 -13.90 7.69 -3.90
CA GLY A 80 -13.06 8.08 -5.04
C GLY A 80 -13.05 7.06 -6.17
N ALA A 81 -13.36 7.53 -7.38
CA ALA A 81 -13.26 6.78 -8.62
C ALA A 81 -11.85 6.89 -9.24
N ASP A 82 -11.62 6.19 -10.35
CA ASP A 82 -10.34 6.26 -11.08
C ASP A 82 -10.02 7.70 -11.50
N GLY A 83 -8.85 8.18 -11.11
CA GLY A 83 -8.36 9.52 -11.37
C GLY A 83 -8.70 10.57 -10.31
N ASP A 84 -9.53 10.24 -9.31
CA ASP A 84 -9.81 11.16 -8.20
C ASP A 84 -8.61 11.30 -7.28
N GLU A 85 -8.44 12.48 -6.68
CA GLU A 85 -7.43 12.72 -5.65
C GLU A 85 -7.70 11.86 -4.41
N CYS A 86 -6.63 11.35 -3.81
CA CYS A 86 -6.71 10.52 -2.62
C CYS A 86 -5.56 10.83 -1.66
N THR A 87 -5.74 10.52 -0.38
CA THR A 87 -4.67 10.55 0.62
C THR A 87 -4.23 9.15 1.00
N LEU A 88 -5.19 8.22 1.14
CA LEU A 88 -4.96 6.82 1.48
C LEU A 88 -5.85 5.91 0.62
N ASN A 89 -5.55 4.61 0.62
CA ASN A 89 -6.35 3.61 -0.07
C ASN A 89 -7.85 3.65 0.28
N ARG A 90 -8.22 4.01 1.52
CA ARG A 90 -9.62 4.08 1.95
C ARG A 90 -10.43 5.17 1.24
N ASP A 91 -9.78 6.13 0.61
CA ASP A 91 -10.46 7.20 -0.12
C ASP A 91 -10.94 6.68 -1.48
N CYS A 92 -10.35 5.60 -1.98
CA CYS A 92 -10.65 5.01 -3.28
C CYS A 92 -11.66 3.86 -3.16
N GLN A 93 -12.39 3.59 -4.25
CA GLN A 93 -13.20 2.38 -4.41
C GLN A 93 -12.38 1.11 -4.27
N SER A 94 -13.01 -0.01 -3.90
CA SER A 94 -12.32 -1.26 -3.50
C SER A 94 -11.47 -1.93 -4.58
N ALA A 95 -11.74 -1.64 -5.86
CA ALA A 95 -10.95 -2.12 -6.99
C ALA A 95 -9.75 -1.20 -7.35
N LEU A 96 -9.62 -0.09 -6.61
CA LEU A 96 -8.61 0.94 -6.83
C LEU A 96 -7.69 1.03 -5.61
N ARG A 97 -6.49 1.57 -5.86
CA ARG A 97 -5.51 1.95 -4.84
C ARG A 97 -5.18 3.43 -4.97
N CYS A 98 -4.80 4.05 -3.87
CA CYS A 98 -4.22 5.38 -3.89
C CYS A 98 -2.73 5.26 -4.27
N GLU A 99 -2.35 5.84 -5.41
CA GLU A 99 -0.98 5.84 -5.92
C GLU A 99 -0.45 7.26 -5.98
N CYS A 100 0.68 7.49 -5.33
CA CYS A 100 1.32 8.80 -5.21
C CYS A 100 2.55 8.89 -6.10
N ASP A 101 2.60 9.95 -6.88
CA ASP A 101 3.74 10.36 -7.69
C ASP A 101 4.14 11.79 -7.31
N GLU A 102 5.44 12.04 -7.12
CA GLU A 102 5.91 13.35 -6.65
C GLU A 102 5.64 14.49 -7.65
N ALA A 103 5.48 14.18 -8.94
CA ALA A 103 5.26 15.19 -9.96
C ALA A 103 3.77 15.57 -10.10
N THR A 104 2.87 14.61 -9.87
CA THR A 104 1.43 14.78 -10.15
C THR A 104 0.56 14.77 -8.91
N GLY A 105 1.00 14.16 -7.81
CA GLY A 105 0.22 13.97 -6.58
C GLY A 105 -0.30 12.54 -6.43
N CYS A 106 -1.26 12.36 -5.53
CA CYS A 106 -1.85 11.07 -5.20
C CYS A 106 -3.24 10.91 -5.83
N PHE A 107 -3.44 9.84 -6.60
CA PHE A 107 -4.71 9.56 -7.26
C PHE A 107 -5.14 8.10 -7.14
N CYS A 108 -6.44 7.88 -7.14
CA CYS A 108 -7.01 6.55 -7.22
C CYS A 108 -6.72 5.94 -8.60
N LYS A 109 -6.08 4.77 -8.62
CA LYS A 109 -5.71 4.03 -9.84
C LYS A 109 -6.19 2.58 -9.76
N PRO A 110 -6.54 1.95 -10.89
CA PRO A 110 -6.81 0.52 -10.92
C PRO A 110 -5.63 -0.28 -10.40
N GLY A 111 -5.87 -1.15 -9.41
CA GLY A 111 -4.81 -1.96 -8.83
C GLY A 111 -5.22 -2.60 -7.52
N THR A 112 -4.59 -3.73 -7.21
CA THR A 112 -4.71 -4.36 -5.90
C THR A 112 -4.01 -3.51 -4.85
N ARG A 113 -4.63 -3.41 -3.69
CA ARG A 113 -4.03 -2.78 -2.51
C ARG A 113 -2.98 -3.70 -1.89
N GLY A 114 -2.04 -3.09 -1.19
CA GLY A 114 -1.13 -3.82 -0.32
C GLY A 114 -1.86 -4.52 0.82
N THR A 115 -1.14 -5.40 1.51
CA THR A 115 -1.67 -6.16 2.67
C THR A 115 -0.91 -5.86 3.96
N GLY A 116 0.18 -5.11 3.88
CA GLY A 116 1.04 -4.77 5.00
C GLY A 116 0.33 -3.95 6.06
N LYS A 117 0.55 -4.34 7.32
CA LYS A 117 -0.12 -3.85 8.51
C LYS A 117 0.66 -2.72 9.19
N ASN A 118 -0.11 -1.75 9.68
CA ASN A 118 0.41 -0.56 10.37
C ASN A 118 1.35 -0.93 11.53
N GLY A 119 2.58 -0.42 11.49
CA GLY A 119 3.59 -0.58 12.53
C GLY A 119 4.18 -1.99 12.66
N VAL A 120 3.74 -2.94 11.84
CA VAL A 120 4.14 -4.36 11.92
C VAL A 120 4.99 -4.74 10.71
N ASP A 121 4.47 -4.53 9.51
CA ASP A 121 5.13 -5.03 8.30
C ASP A 121 6.10 -3.99 7.73
N PRO A 122 7.34 -4.40 7.40
CA PRO A 122 8.28 -3.53 6.69
C PRO A 122 7.79 -3.28 5.26
N CYS A 123 8.23 -2.16 4.69
CA CYS A 123 7.90 -1.80 3.33
C CYS A 123 9.02 -1.05 2.62
N ASP A 124 9.08 -1.20 1.31
CA ASP A 124 9.92 -0.43 0.39
C ASP A 124 9.11 0.65 -0.35
N SER A 125 7.78 0.50 -0.38
CA SER A 125 6.88 1.46 -1.00
C SER A 125 5.48 1.39 -0.39
N GLY A 126 4.70 2.46 -0.55
CA GLY A 126 3.31 2.50 -0.12
C GLY A 126 2.44 1.39 -0.71
N ASN A 127 2.76 0.89 -1.91
CA ASN A 127 2.01 -0.16 -2.60
C ASN A 127 1.93 -1.49 -1.83
N GLN A 128 2.86 -1.74 -0.90
CA GLN A 128 2.87 -2.96 -0.09
C GLN A 128 1.91 -2.85 1.12
N CYS A 129 1.50 -1.64 1.48
CA CYS A 129 0.72 -1.36 2.67
C CYS A 129 -0.78 -1.29 2.40
N GLU A 130 -1.58 -1.76 3.37
CA GLU A 130 -3.05 -1.70 3.28
C GLU A 130 -3.56 -0.27 3.11
N SER A 131 -2.89 0.70 3.72
CA SER A 131 -3.21 2.11 3.70
C SER A 131 -2.69 2.88 2.48
N SER A 132 -1.76 2.31 1.69
CA SER A 132 -0.87 2.96 0.72
C SER A 132 0.27 3.81 1.30
N LEU A 133 0.55 3.70 2.60
CA LEU A 133 1.52 4.56 3.28
C LEU A 133 2.70 3.76 3.86
N CYS A 134 3.91 4.12 3.43
CA CYS A 134 5.18 3.55 3.90
C CYS A 134 6.02 4.68 4.48
N VAL A 135 6.42 4.57 5.76
CA VAL A 135 7.12 5.65 6.47
C VAL A 135 8.36 5.13 7.18
N GLU A 136 9.27 6.06 7.48
CA GLU A 136 10.51 5.76 8.19
C GLU A 136 10.24 5.09 9.55
N GLY A 137 10.94 3.98 9.78
CA GLY A 137 10.95 3.23 11.03
C GLY A 137 11.98 3.73 12.04
N PRO A 138 12.02 3.14 13.25
CA PRO A 138 12.90 3.58 14.33
C PRO A 138 14.39 3.36 14.04
N THR A 139 14.72 2.39 13.19
CA THR A 139 16.09 2.12 12.74
C THR A 139 16.35 2.84 11.42
N ASN A 140 17.53 3.46 11.29
CA ASN A 140 17.94 4.11 10.04
C ASN A 140 17.87 3.14 8.86
N GLY A 141 17.15 3.54 7.82
CA GLY A 141 17.03 2.79 6.56
C GLY A 141 15.92 1.73 6.54
N GLU A 142 15.23 1.50 7.66
CA GLU A 142 14.02 0.66 7.69
C GLU A 142 12.78 1.53 7.51
N SER A 143 11.80 1.03 6.78
CA SER A 143 10.48 1.66 6.66
C SER A 143 9.39 0.63 6.94
N PHE A 144 8.29 1.10 7.53
CA PHE A 144 7.17 0.27 7.95
C PHE A 144 5.87 0.82 7.40
N CYS A 145 4.92 -0.07 7.15
CA CYS A 145 3.58 0.32 6.77
C CYS A 145 2.98 1.16 7.89
N SER A 146 2.36 2.29 7.54
CA SER A 146 1.69 3.19 8.46
C SER A 146 0.20 3.27 8.14
N ASP A 147 -0.64 3.83 9.01
CA ASP A 147 -2.01 4.17 8.70
C ASP A 147 -2.42 5.47 9.41
N GLU A 148 -3.56 6.04 9.00
CA GLU A 148 -4.17 7.15 9.72
C GLU A 148 -4.59 6.74 11.13
N CYS A 149 -4.41 7.66 12.06
CA CYS A 149 -4.74 7.50 13.47
C CYS A 149 -5.47 8.73 13.99
N LYS A 150 -6.22 8.56 15.08
CA LYS A 150 -6.81 9.68 15.84
C LYS A 150 -5.94 10.09 17.02
N ASP A 151 -5.38 9.08 17.67
CA ASP A 151 -4.50 9.14 18.83
C ASP A 151 -3.55 7.93 18.83
N ASP A 152 -2.59 7.93 19.76
CA ASP A 152 -1.50 6.94 19.85
C ASP A 152 -2.01 5.51 20.08
N THR A 153 -3.23 5.31 20.58
CA THR A 153 -3.77 3.96 20.83
C THR A 153 -4.13 3.23 19.54
N GLU A 154 -4.27 3.96 18.44
CA GLU A 154 -4.48 3.40 17.10
C GLU A 154 -3.18 3.00 16.41
N CYS A 155 -2.05 3.32 17.03
CA CYS A 155 -0.69 3.07 16.56
C CYS A 155 -0.02 1.95 17.36
N GLY A 156 1.00 1.31 16.80
CA GLY A 156 1.59 0.12 17.42
C GLY A 156 2.89 -0.32 16.77
N GLY A 157 3.47 -1.37 17.33
CA GLY A 157 4.72 -1.95 16.85
C GLY A 157 5.84 -0.91 16.75
N GLN A 158 6.41 -0.79 15.56
CA GLN A 158 7.52 0.12 15.25
C GLN A 158 7.10 1.59 15.08
N LEU A 159 5.79 1.86 14.99
CA LEU A 159 5.25 3.20 14.76
C LEU A 159 4.22 3.57 15.85
N PRO A 160 4.63 3.89 17.09
CA PRO A 160 3.71 4.04 18.22
C PRO A 160 3.09 5.43 18.40
N GLN A 161 3.49 6.44 17.61
CA GLN A 161 3.06 7.84 17.81
C GLN A 161 2.05 8.27 16.75
N CYS A 162 0.98 8.96 17.13
CA CYS A 162 -0.01 9.51 16.21
C CYS A 162 0.20 11.01 15.97
N LEU A 163 0.94 11.35 14.91
CA LEU A 163 1.37 12.72 14.65
C LEU A 163 0.72 13.32 13.40
N PRO A 164 0.36 14.61 13.42
CA PRO A 164 -0.13 15.31 12.23
C PRO A 164 0.98 15.46 11.20
N ILE A 165 0.68 15.21 9.93
CA ILE A 165 1.59 15.57 8.83
C ILE A 165 1.20 16.95 8.31
N PRO A 166 2.13 17.93 8.32
CA PRO A 166 1.88 19.23 7.72
C PRO A 166 1.43 19.10 6.26
N GLY A 167 0.32 19.73 5.89
CA GLY A 167 -0.17 19.78 4.50
C GLY A 167 -1.19 18.71 4.11
N LEU A 168 -1.35 17.63 4.89
CA LEU A 168 -2.29 16.54 4.57
C LEU A 168 -3.59 16.57 5.41
N GLY A 169 -3.67 17.42 6.44
CA GLY A 169 -4.86 17.54 7.29
C GLY A 169 -5.19 16.31 8.14
N ALA A 170 -4.40 15.25 8.02
CA ALA A 170 -4.55 13.98 8.73
C ALA A 170 -3.37 13.72 9.68
N LYS A 171 -3.57 12.79 10.62
CA LYS A 171 -2.51 12.24 11.47
C LYS A 171 -2.20 10.80 11.07
N ILE A 172 -0.95 10.40 11.19
CA ILE A 172 -0.51 9.04 10.86
C ILE A 172 0.31 8.45 12.00
N CYS A 173 0.46 7.13 11.98
CA CYS A 173 1.36 6.44 12.88
C CYS A 173 2.81 6.62 12.44
N THR A 174 3.66 7.12 13.33
CA THR A 174 5.09 7.37 13.09
C THR A 174 5.93 6.76 14.20
N ARG A 175 7.23 6.62 13.91
CA ARG A 175 8.25 6.29 14.92
C ARG A 175 8.33 7.34 16.02
N GLU A 176 8.92 6.97 17.15
CA GLU A 176 9.34 7.95 18.16
C GLU A 176 10.48 8.84 17.63
N PRO A 177 10.52 10.13 17.99
CA PRO A 177 11.66 10.98 17.72
C PRO A 177 12.95 10.44 18.38
N PRO A 178 14.11 10.57 17.74
CA PRO A 178 15.38 10.26 18.39
C PRO A 178 15.58 11.17 19.62
N LYS A 179 16.10 10.58 20.70
CA LYS A 179 16.43 11.29 21.95
C LYS A 179 17.74 12.04 21.86
#